data_AF-A0A0F8W7L7-F1
#
_entry.id   AF-A0A0F8W7L7-F1
#
_cell.length_a   1.000
_cell.length_b   1.000
_cell.length_c   1.000
_cell.angle_alpha   90.00
_cell.angle_beta   90.00
_cell.angle_gamma   90.00
#
_symmetry.space_group_name_H-M   'P 1'
#
loop_
_entity.id
_entity.type
_entity.pdbx_description
1 polymer ?
#
loop_
_entity_poly.entity_id
_entity_poly.type
_entity_poly.pdbx_seq_one_letter_code
_entity_poly.pdbx_strand_id
1 'polypeptide(L)'
;VPYLSMNNPKVMVRSKTPQLRPWAYTTELAINHLMTEIKFAKYCLRPAIFNSMFGMGITKTGIMKAEEVEFNGYLHDVGQIYTDVIDDSDYIGDVSARNRENFEIEGHYYYLPTAYAKEFFGSKHADAIKPTHKLHGDESPDNISKPSTLSQDFHTLREWTRFIDIWLPDEETVITILPEGYPHILRTVEYDGPEGGPFDILSYKHFPNSPIPIPPAWGWTSYDTAVNVLANKMRTQAENEKTIITYSADAAEDMKRVAAAGDRESVRVNDVDAMKPMVFPGINPDSYNWIQYLENQFSISGGNLYTMGGRNVQAKTLGQEQMLQSNASRILEDMVVQVHNFTES
;
A
#
# COMPACT_ATOMS: atom_id res chain seq x y z
N VAL A 1 -9.34 -0.61 -6.36
CA VAL A 1 -8.41 -0.75 -7.51
C VAL A 1 -9.09 -1.25 -8.80
N PRO A 2 -9.80 -2.40 -8.85
CA PRO A 2 -10.36 -2.89 -10.13
C PRO A 2 -11.36 -1.93 -10.77
N TYR A 3 -12.13 -1.18 -9.95
CA TYR A 3 -13.06 -0.14 -10.42
C TYR A 3 -12.35 1.11 -10.97
N LEU A 4 -11.09 1.35 -10.58
CA LEU A 4 -10.30 2.52 -10.97
C LEU A 4 -9.43 2.24 -12.21
N SER A 5 -8.92 1.01 -12.36
CA SER A 5 -8.15 0.61 -13.54
C SER A 5 -8.32 -0.88 -13.86
N MET A 6 -9.10 -1.17 -14.91
CA MET A 6 -9.32 -2.53 -15.41
C MET A 6 -8.30 -2.94 -16.48
N ASN A 7 -7.88 -2.02 -17.35
CA ASN A 7 -7.03 -2.28 -18.51
C ASN A 7 -6.03 -1.12 -18.73
N ASN A 8 -5.10 -1.31 -19.66
CA ASN A 8 -4.26 -0.22 -20.15
C ASN A 8 -5.14 0.95 -20.63
N PRO A 9 -4.83 2.19 -20.22
CA PRO A 9 -5.44 3.35 -20.84
C PRO A 9 -5.10 3.36 -22.34
N LYS A 10 -5.98 3.99 -23.12
CA LYS A 10 -5.72 4.24 -24.54
C LYS A 10 -5.64 5.73 -24.75
N VAL A 11 -4.55 6.16 -25.37
CA VAL A 11 -4.39 7.55 -25.77
C VAL A 11 -5.05 7.78 -27.12
N MET A 12 -5.57 9.00 -27.30
CA MET A 12 -6.05 9.48 -28.58
C MET A 12 -5.27 10.74 -28.96
N VAL A 13 -4.47 10.68 -30.02
CA VAL A 13 -3.61 11.79 -30.42
C VAL A 13 -4.27 12.52 -31.58
N ARG A 14 -4.61 13.80 -31.36
CA ARG A 14 -5.27 14.63 -32.38
C ARG A 14 -4.37 15.78 -32.79
N SER A 15 -4.22 15.96 -34.11
CA SER A 15 -3.57 17.15 -34.65
C SER A 15 -4.58 18.26 -34.91
N LYS A 16 -4.25 19.49 -34.48
CA LYS A 16 -4.94 20.72 -34.86
C LYS A 16 -4.77 21.03 -36.36
N THR A 17 -3.64 20.62 -36.94
CA THR A 17 -3.27 20.87 -38.35
C THR A 17 -3.63 19.64 -39.21
N PRO A 18 -4.49 19.78 -40.24
CA PRO A 18 -4.95 18.66 -41.06
C PRO A 18 -3.83 17.82 -41.70
N GLN A 19 -2.74 18.46 -42.10
CA GLN A 19 -1.59 17.84 -42.75
C GLN A 19 -0.84 16.87 -41.83
N LEU A 20 -0.90 17.10 -40.51
CA LEU A 20 -0.23 16.27 -39.50
C LEU A 20 -1.15 15.17 -38.93
N ARG A 21 -2.39 15.02 -39.44
CA ARG A 21 -3.30 13.95 -38.99
C ARG A 21 -2.72 12.54 -39.17
N PRO A 22 -2.05 12.21 -40.29
CA PRO A 22 -1.40 10.91 -40.42
C PRO A 22 -0.32 10.69 -39.35
N TRP A 23 0.48 11.73 -39.07
CA TRP A 23 1.52 11.67 -38.04
C TRP A 23 0.95 11.48 -36.63
N ALA A 24 -0.13 12.21 -36.30
CA ALA A 24 -0.84 12.04 -35.05
C ALA A 24 -1.37 10.61 -34.89
N TYR A 25 -1.94 10.03 -35.95
CA TYR A 25 -2.41 8.64 -35.93
C TYR A 25 -1.27 7.63 -35.74
N THR A 26 -0.13 7.80 -36.42
CA THR A 26 1.05 6.96 -36.20
C THR A 26 1.56 7.08 -34.77
N THR A 27 1.58 8.29 -34.20
CA THR A 27 1.98 8.54 -32.82
C THR A 27 1.03 7.86 -31.83
N GLU A 28 -0.28 7.95 -32.07
CA GLU A 28 -1.31 7.26 -31.28
C GLU A 28 -1.08 5.75 -31.25
N LEU A 29 -0.83 5.14 -32.42
CA LEU A 29 -0.55 3.71 -32.51
C LEU A 29 0.74 3.34 -31.77
N ALA A 30 1.80 4.15 -31.90
CA ALA A 30 3.08 3.91 -31.26
C ALA A 30 2.97 3.95 -29.73
N ILE A 31 2.31 4.98 -29.17
CA ILE A 31 2.14 5.11 -27.71
C ILE A 31 1.27 3.97 -27.16
N ASN A 32 0.15 3.65 -27.83
CA ASN A 32 -0.72 2.55 -27.40
C ASN A 32 -0.01 1.18 -27.48
N HIS A 33 0.88 0.99 -28.45
CA HIS A 33 1.73 -0.20 -28.54
C HIS A 33 2.73 -0.25 -27.37
N LEU A 34 3.44 0.85 -27.11
CA LEU A 34 4.40 0.96 -26.01
C LEU A 34 3.73 0.68 -24.66
N MET A 35 2.57 1.28 -24.36
CA MET A 35 1.81 1.03 -23.12
C MET A 35 1.45 -0.46 -22.95
N THR A 36 1.25 -1.18 -24.05
CA THR A 36 0.98 -2.62 -24.04
C THR A 36 2.25 -3.42 -23.76
N GLU A 37 3.36 -3.04 -24.40
CA GLU A 37 4.67 -3.67 -24.26
C GLU A 37 5.21 -3.56 -22.82
N ILE A 38 5.23 -2.35 -22.26
CA ILE A 38 5.66 -2.09 -20.88
C ILE A 38 4.62 -2.54 -19.84
N LYS A 39 3.45 -3.01 -20.30
CA LYS A 39 2.32 -3.43 -19.45
C LYS A 39 1.95 -2.36 -18.41
N PHE A 40 1.83 -1.12 -18.88
CA PHE A 40 1.70 0.10 -18.07
C PHE A 40 0.65 -0.03 -16.95
N ALA A 41 -0.55 -0.53 -17.25
CA ALA A 41 -1.57 -0.67 -16.21
C ALA A 41 -1.21 -1.66 -15.12
N LYS A 42 -0.48 -2.73 -15.46
CA LYS A 42 -0.10 -3.78 -14.52
C LYS A 42 1.04 -3.33 -13.62
N TYR A 43 2.07 -2.72 -14.19
CA TYR A 43 3.32 -2.42 -13.47
C TYR A 43 3.42 -0.98 -12.96
N CYS A 44 2.68 -0.05 -13.56
CA CYS A 44 2.71 1.35 -13.16
C CYS A 44 1.38 1.82 -12.55
N LEU A 45 0.30 1.87 -13.35
CA LEU A 45 -0.95 2.51 -12.93
C LEU A 45 -1.60 1.83 -11.73
N ARG A 46 -1.67 0.48 -11.71
CA ARG A 46 -2.30 -0.24 -10.60
C ARG A 46 -1.52 -0.13 -9.30
N PRO A 47 -0.19 -0.31 -9.27
CA PRO A 47 0.58 -0.05 -8.06
C PRO A 47 0.50 1.41 -7.61
N ALA A 48 0.57 2.40 -8.52
CA ALA A 48 0.40 3.81 -8.15
C ALA A 48 -0.98 4.09 -7.52
N ILE A 49 -2.06 3.55 -8.11
CA ILE A 49 -3.42 3.62 -7.54
C ILE A 49 -3.49 2.93 -6.17
N PHE A 50 -2.79 1.81 -5.99
CA PHE A 50 -2.79 1.11 -4.71
C PHE A 50 -2.03 1.92 -3.65
N ASN A 51 -0.86 2.45 -3.98
CA ASN A 51 -0.06 3.28 -3.09
C ASN A 51 -0.83 4.55 -2.67
N SER A 52 -1.56 5.20 -3.59
CA SER A 52 -2.40 6.36 -3.27
C SER A 52 -3.58 6.06 -2.33
N MET A 53 -3.93 4.79 -2.12
CA MET A 53 -4.92 4.42 -1.10
C MET A 53 -4.35 4.53 0.32
N PHE A 54 -3.04 4.40 0.49
CA PHE A 54 -2.34 4.35 1.79
C PHE A 54 -1.42 5.55 2.05
N GLY A 55 -1.01 6.26 1.00
CA GLY A 55 -0.18 7.46 1.02
C GLY A 55 -0.30 8.21 -0.31
N MET A 56 0.82 8.47 -0.97
CA MET A 56 0.89 9.04 -2.32
C MET A 56 1.10 7.94 -3.37
N GLY A 57 0.43 8.06 -4.52
CA GLY A 57 0.73 7.24 -5.69
C GLY A 57 1.73 7.97 -6.58
N ILE A 58 3.01 7.64 -6.47
CA ILE A 58 4.07 8.44 -7.08
C ILE A 58 4.63 7.68 -8.27
N THR A 59 4.78 8.37 -9.40
CA THR A 59 5.48 7.82 -10.57
C THR A 59 6.58 8.75 -11.02
N LYS A 60 7.66 8.18 -11.54
CA LYS A 60 8.72 8.92 -12.23
C LYS A 60 8.73 8.52 -13.69
N THR A 61 8.64 9.51 -14.57
CA THR A 61 8.74 9.33 -16.02
C THR A 61 10.10 9.80 -16.51
N GLY A 62 10.74 9.01 -17.34
CA GLY A 62 12.05 9.32 -17.90
C GLY A 62 12.33 8.61 -19.21
N ILE A 63 13.48 8.93 -19.81
CA ILE A 63 14.00 8.27 -21.01
C ILE A 63 15.24 7.47 -20.60
N MET A 64 15.26 6.18 -20.91
CA MET A 64 16.40 5.33 -20.63
C MET A 64 17.58 5.70 -21.54
N LYS A 65 18.63 6.34 -21.01
CA LYS A 65 19.74 6.89 -21.83
C LYS A 65 20.90 5.91 -22.06
N ALA A 66 21.05 4.83 -21.29
CA ALA A 66 22.15 3.86 -21.50
C ALA A 66 21.88 2.50 -20.85
N GLU A 67 22.23 1.43 -21.59
CA GLU A 67 22.23 -0.01 -21.28
C GLU A 67 20.90 -0.61 -20.77
N GLU A 68 20.68 -1.89 -21.07
CA GLU A 68 19.60 -2.71 -20.48
C GLU A 68 19.88 -2.88 -18.97
N VAL A 69 19.63 -1.83 -18.19
CA VAL A 69 19.77 -1.89 -16.74
C VAL A 69 18.42 -2.29 -16.18
N GLU A 70 18.41 -3.42 -15.47
CA GLU A 70 17.27 -3.89 -14.71
C GLU A 70 17.01 -2.93 -13.54
N PHE A 71 16.07 -2.00 -13.69
CA PHE A 71 15.53 -1.22 -12.57
C PHE A 71 14.35 -2.00 -11.98
N ASN A 72 14.39 -2.29 -10.68
CA ASN A 72 13.31 -2.94 -9.94
C ASN A 72 12.77 -4.26 -10.55
N GLY A 73 13.60 -5.00 -11.28
CA GLY A 73 13.23 -6.30 -11.87
C GLY A 73 12.76 -6.25 -13.33
N TYR A 74 12.87 -5.11 -14.01
CA TYR A 74 12.44 -4.94 -15.40
C TYR A 74 13.56 -4.42 -16.30
N LEU A 75 13.74 -5.06 -17.46
CA LEU A 75 14.64 -4.60 -18.51
C LEU A 75 13.95 -3.46 -19.27
N HIS A 76 14.60 -2.29 -19.32
CA HIS A 76 14.20 -1.19 -20.18
C HIS A 76 15.15 -1.12 -21.38
N ASP A 77 14.59 -1.02 -22.58
CA ASP A 77 15.39 -0.87 -23.79
C ASP A 77 16.00 0.54 -23.85
N VAL A 78 17.21 0.66 -24.39
CA VAL A 78 17.88 1.95 -24.54
C VAL A 78 17.06 2.86 -25.47
N GLY A 79 16.77 4.07 -25.01
CA GLY A 79 15.93 5.06 -25.70
C GLY A 79 14.43 4.89 -25.46
N GLN A 80 14.00 3.85 -24.72
CA GLN A 80 12.61 3.66 -24.35
C GLN A 80 12.20 4.64 -23.24
N ILE A 81 10.98 5.17 -23.35
CA ILE A 81 10.34 5.92 -22.28
C ILE A 81 9.90 4.92 -21.23
N TYR A 82 10.19 5.22 -19.97
CA TYR A 82 9.73 4.43 -18.83
C TYR A 82 8.93 5.32 -17.86
N THR A 83 8.02 4.67 -17.15
CA THR A 83 7.31 5.25 -16.01
C THR A 83 7.28 4.21 -14.91
N ASP A 84 8.02 4.49 -13.84
CA ASP A 84 8.15 3.59 -12.69
C ASP A 84 7.46 4.15 -11.46
N VAL A 85 6.92 3.25 -10.65
CA VAL A 85 6.28 3.61 -9.39
C VAL A 85 7.33 3.76 -8.32
N ILE A 86 7.23 4.84 -7.56
CA ILE A 86 8.04 5.12 -6.40
C ILE A 86 7.20 4.82 -5.16
N ASP A 87 7.79 4.10 -4.22
CA ASP A 87 7.17 3.90 -2.92
C ASP A 87 7.21 5.21 -2.12
N ASP A 88 6.13 5.49 -1.38
CA ASP A 88 5.99 6.69 -0.56
C ASP A 88 7.15 6.84 0.45
N SER A 89 7.73 5.71 0.91
CA SER A 89 8.87 5.70 1.83
C SER A 89 10.21 6.06 1.19
N ASP A 90 10.34 5.91 -0.13
CA ASP A 90 11.54 6.25 -0.89
C ASP A 90 11.46 7.67 -1.49
N TYR A 91 10.27 8.28 -1.52
CA TYR A 91 10.08 9.62 -2.06
C TYR A 91 10.61 10.73 -1.15
N ILE A 92 11.13 11.79 -1.76
CA ILE A 92 11.65 12.97 -1.10
C ILE A 92 10.89 14.17 -1.62
N GLY A 93 10.02 14.73 -0.78
CA GLY A 93 9.34 16.00 -1.05
C GLY A 93 9.88 17.12 -0.17
N ASP A 94 9.73 18.36 -0.63
CA ASP A 94 9.99 19.54 0.17
C ASP A 94 8.90 19.73 1.24
N VAL A 95 9.21 19.32 2.46
CA VAL A 95 8.30 19.43 3.61
C VAL A 95 8.07 20.87 4.08
N SER A 96 8.88 21.84 3.62
CA SER A 96 8.74 23.25 4.00
C SER A 96 7.69 23.97 3.14
N ALA A 97 7.41 23.44 1.96
CA ALA A 97 6.43 23.99 1.03
C ALA A 97 4.98 23.77 1.54
N ARG A 98 4.08 24.66 1.11
CA ARG A 98 2.64 24.59 1.45
C ARG A 98 1.82 23.77 0.45
N ASN A 99 2.40 23.50 -0.70
CA ASN A 99 1.82 22.82 -1.84
C ASN A 99 2.97 22.36 -2.74
N ARG A 100 2.71 21.34 -3.57
CA ARG A 100 3.74 20.70 -4.40
C ARG A 100 4.34 21.67 -5.41
N GLU A 101 3.54 22.59 -5.95
CA GLU A 101 3.99 23.56 -6.95
C GLU A 101 5.05 24.53 -6.41
N ASN A 102 5.22 24.62 -5.09
CA ASN A 102 6.23 25.46 -4.44
C ASN A 102 7.43 24.64 -3.93
N PHE A 103 7.61 23.41 -4.40
CA PHE A 103 8.76 22.60 -3.99
C PHE A 103 10.04 23.20 -4.53
N GLU A 104 11.03 23.42 -3.66
CA GLU A 104 12.40 23.76 -4.09
C GLU A 104 13.18 22.51 -4.51
N ILE A 105 12.79 21.34 -4.00
CA ILE A 105 13.39 20.04 -4.30
C ILE A 105 12.32 18.94 -4.38
N GLU A 106 12.52 17.99 -5.28
CA GLU A 106 11.74 16.76 -5.35
C GLU A 106 12.64 15.60 -5.74
N GLY A 107 12.50 14.42 -5.15
CA GLY A 107 13.44 13.34 -5.39
C GLY A 107 12.95 11.98 -4.93
N HIS A 108 13.82 11.00 -5.07
CA HIS A 108 13.58 9.66 -4.52
C HIS A 108 14.89 8.89 -4.29
N TYR A 109 14.83 7.93 -3.38
CA TYR A 109 15.83 6.91 -3.22
C TYR A 109 15.66 5.80 -4.26
N TYR A 110 16.79 5.26 -4.70
CA TYR A 110 16.81 4.05 -5.53
C TYR A 110 18.09 3.25 -5.28
N TYR A 111 18.12 2.03 -5.78
CA TYR A 111 19.25 1.12 -5.61
C TYR A 111 19.83 0.72 -6.97
N LEU A 112 21.16 0.66 -7.03
CA LEU A 112 21.88 0.07 -8.16
C LEU A 112 22.83 -1.02 -7.66
N PRO A 113 23.11 -2.05 -8.48
CA PRO A 113 24.17 -3.00 -8.17
C PRO A 113 25.49 -2.24 -7.99
N THR A 114 26.18 -2.48 -6.88
CA THR A 114 27.35 -1.68 -6.46
C THR A 114 28.46 -1.71 -7.52
N ALA A 115 28.71 -2.87 -8.13
CA ALA A 115 29.68 -3.01 -9.20
C ALA A 115 29.32 -2.16 -10.43
N TYR A 116 28.06 -2.21 -10.85
CA TYR A 116 27.54 -1.42 -11.97
C TYR A 116 27.66 0.08 -11.68
N ALA A 117 27.24 0.52 -10.49
CA ALA A 117 27.27 1.94 -10.12
C ALA A 117 28.69 2.52 -10.13
N LYS A 118 29.71 1.75 -9.70
CA LYS A 118 31.11 2.18 -9.75
C LYS A 118 31.60 2.41 -11.18
N GLU A 119 31.18 1.57 -12.11
CA GLU A 119 31.48 1.73 -13.53
C GLU A 119 30.72 2.91 -14.12
N PHE A 120 29.42 2.99 -13.86
CA PHE A 120 28.50 3.99 -14.40
C PHE A 120 28.86 5.44 -14.00
N PHE A 121 29.15 5.69 -12.72
CA PHE A 121 29.55 7.03 -12.24
C PHE A 121 31.05 7.30 -12.43
N GLY A 122 31.81 6.32 -12.93
CA GLY A 122 33.22 6.44 -13.26
C GLY A 122 34.17 6.35 -12.05
N SER A 123 35.45 6.16 -12.37
CA SER A 123 36.52 5.91 -11.39
C SER A 123 36.71 7.01 -10.36
N LYS A 124 36.33 8.26 -10.68
CA LYS A 124 36.40 9.40 -9.75
C LYS A 124 35.55 9.20 -8.49
N HIS A 125 34.42 8.50 -8.61
CA HIS A 125 33.45 8.30 -7.53
C HIS A 125 33.44 6.86 -7.00
N ALA A 126 34.06 5.93 -7.72
CA ALA A 126 34.02 4.50 -7.42
C ALA A 126 34.46 4.13 -5.99
N ASP A 127 35.42 4.84 -5.41
CA ASP A 127 35.90 4.58 -4.05
C ASP A 127 34.89 4.99 -2.96
N ALA A 128 34.03 5.96 -3.26
CA ALA A 128 32.99 6.43 -2.35
C ALA A 128 31.73 5.56 -2.40
N ILE A 129 31.46 4.90 -3.53
CA ILE A 129 30.31 4.03 -3.73
C ILE A 129 30.54 2.70 -2.99
N LYS A 130 29.84 2.53 -1.86
CA LYS A 130 29.96 1.36 -0.99
C LYS A 130 28.60 0.68 -0.82
N PRO A 131 28.57 -0.65 -0.69
CA PRO A 131 27.32 -1.38 -0.57
C PRO A 131 26.57 -0.99 0.70
N THR A 132 25.31 -0.58 0.51
CA THR A 132 24.34 -0.40 1.59
C THR A 132 23.75 -1.75 1.99
N HIS A 133 23.50 -2.62 1.01
CA HIS A 133 23.04 -4.00 1.20
C HIS A 133 24.19 -4.96 0.85
N LYS A 134 24.51 -5.86 1.78
CA LYS A 134 25.63 -6.79 1.64
C LYS A 134 25.15 -8.19 1.27
N LEU A 135 26.01 -8.95 0.61
CA LEU A 135 25.80 -10.37 0.29
C LEU A 135 25.61 -11.22 1.56
N HIS A 136 26.37 -10.90 2.60
CA HIS A 136 26.33 -11.54 3.91
C HIS A 136 26.54 -10.48 5.00
N GLY A 137 25.69 -10.50 6.03
CA GLY A 137 25.84 -9.65 7.22
C GLY A 137 26.90 -10.17 8.20
N ASP A 138 27.39 -9.28 9.08
CA ASP A 138 28.18 -9.65 10.27
C ASP A 138 27.24 -10.18 11.37
N GLU A 139 26.56 -11.28 11.08
CA GLU A 139 25.64 -11.94 12.00
C GLU A 139 26.41 -12.61 13.14
N SER A 140 26.74 -11.82 14.16
CA SER A 140 27.18 -12.33 15.45
C SER A 140 25.96 -12.52 16.38
N PRO A 141 25.95 -13.53 17.27
CA PRO A 141 24.91 -13.68 18.30
C PRO A 141 24.69 -12.41 19.13
N ASP A 142 25.75 -11.61 19.34
CA ASP A 142 25.71 -10.32 20.03
C ASP A 142 24.98 -9.22 19.25
N ASN A 143 24.96 -9.27 17.92
CA ASN A 143 24.24 -8.29 17.08
C ASN A 143 22.75 -8.66 16.91
N ILE A 144 22.44 -9.96 16.87
CA ILE A 144 21.07 -10.49 16.78
C ILE A 144 20.30 -10.28 18.11
N SER A 145 21.00 -10.34 19.24
CA SER A 145 20.40 -10.21 20.57
C SER A 145 20.10 -8.75 21.01
N LYS A 146 20.52 -7.75 20.23
CA LYS A 146 20.26 -6.34 20.55
C LYS A 146 18.81 -5.98 20.20
N PRO A 147 18.00 -5.48 21.16
CA PRO A 147 16.60 -5.10 20.91
C PRO A 147 16.42 -3.90 19.96
N SER A 148 17.51 -3.22 19.59
CA SER A 148 17.51 -1.97 18.83
C SER A 148 17.99 -2.10 17.38
N THR A 149 18.32 -3.30 16.90
CA THR A 149 18.72 -3.47 15.49
C THR A 149 17.46 -3.53 14.61
N LEU A 150 16.83 -2.38 14.40
CA LEU A 150 15.82 -2.15 13.35
C LEU A 150 16.44 -2.16 11.94
N SER A 151 17.76 -2.30 11.84
CA SER A 151 18.43 -2.63 10.58
C SER A 151 18.26 -4.13 10.37
N GLN A 152 17.20 -4.51 9.66
CA GLN A 152 17.23 -5.76 8.92
C GLN A 152 18.40 -5.62 7.95
N ASP A 153 19.52 -6.27 8.24
CA ASP A 153 20.53 -6.52 7.21
C ASP A 153 19.84 -7.32 6.12
N PHE A 154 19.42 -6.63 5.07
CA PHE A 154 18.80 -7.26 3.92
C PHE A 154 19.90 -8.02 3.18
N HIS A 155 19.97 -9.34 3.40
CA HIS A 155 20.85 -10.22 2.66
C HIS A 155 20.36 -10.31 1.22
N THR A 156 21.14 -9.81 0.28
CA THR A 156 20.80 -9.78 -1.15
C THR A 156 21.75 -10.66 -1.94
N LEU A 157 21.30 -11.23 -3.07
CA LEU A 157 22.13 -12.06 -3.95
C LEU A 157 23.28 -11.28 -4.64
N ARG A 158 23.26 -9.96 -4.55
CA ARG A 158 24.26 -9.03 -5.08
C ARG A 158 24.41 -7.88 -4.10
N GLU A 159 25.55 -7.21 -4.10
CA GLU A 159 25.73 -5.99 -3.33
C GLU A 159 25.00 -4.82 -3.99
N TRP A 160 24.17 -4.10 -3.23
CA TRP A 160 23.46 -2.91 -3.73
C TRP A 160 23.88 -1.66 -2.97
N THR A 161 23.98 -0.54 -3.68
CA THR A 161 24.22 0.78 -3.09
C THR A 161 22.99 1.64 -3.29
N ARG A 162 22.58 2.37 -2.24
CA ARG A 162 21.49 3.34 -2.28
C ARG A 162 21.98 4.69 -2.82
N PHE A 163 21.19 5.30 -3.68
CA PHE A 163 21.42 6.61 -4.28
C PHE A 163 20.20 7.50 -4.08
N ILE A 164 20.39 8.79 -4.28
CA ILE A 164 19.32 9.79 -4.34
C ILE A 164 19.39 10.49 -5.68
N ASP A 165 18.29 10.54 -6.41
CA ASP A 165 18.09 11.51 -7.49
C ASP A 165 17.22 12.65 -6.94
N ILE A 166 17.70 13.89 -7.06
CA ILE A 166 17.00 15.12 -6.68
C ILE A 166 16.81 15.96 -7.93
N TRP A 167 15.58 16.27 -8.27
CA TRP A 167 15.19 17.27 -9.25
C TRP A 167 15.12 18.64 -8.58
N LEU A 168 15.75 19.62 -9.24
CA LEU A 168 15.75 21.03 -8.88
C LEU A 168 14.87 21.77 -9.90
N PRO A 169 13.66 22.21 -9.53
CA PRO A 169 12.72 22.83 -10.47
C PRO A 169 13.27 24.12 -11.10
N ASP A 170 13.89 24.98 -10.28
CA ASP A 170 14.43 26.28 -10.73
C ASP A 170 15.56 26.16 -11.76
N GLU A 171 16.31 25.05 -11.72
CA GLU A 171 17.46 24.79 -12.61
C GLU A 171 17.13 23.79 -13.72
N GLU A 172 15.91 23.25 -13.76
CA GLU A 172 15.48 22.16 -14.66
C GLU A 172 16.53 21.04 -14.73
N THR A 173 17.06 20.64 -13.58
CA THR A 173 18.21 19.74 -13.50
C THR A 173 17.97 18.63 -12.48
N VAL A 174 18.40 17.41 -12.81
CA VAL A 174 18.44 16.27 -11.89
C VAL A 174 19.88 16.02 -11.46
N ILE A 175 20.12 16.03 -10.16
CA ILE A 175 21.40 15.68 -9.55
C ILE A 175 21.30 14.31 -8.87
N THR A 176 22.37 13.52 -8.97
CA THR A 176 22.50 12.25 -8.25
C THR A 176 23.56 12.38 -7.16
N ILE A 177 23.20 11.99 -5.93
CA ILE A 177 24.09 12.02 -4.76
C ILE A 177 24.05 10.69 -3.99
N LEU A 178 25.05 10.45 -3.14
CA LEU A 178 24.98 9.39 -2.12
C LEU A 178 24.21 9.92 -0.90
N PRO A 179 23.40 9.08 -0.23
CA PRO A 179 22.62 9.51 0.93
C PRO A 179 23.49 9.89 2.12
N GLU A 180 24.66 9.27 2.28
CA GLU A 180 25.54 9.48 3.41
C GLU A 180 27.02 9.42 3.02
N GLY A 181 27.87 10.12 3.78
CA GLY A 181 29.32 9.92 3.79
C GLY A 181 30.09 10.50 2.59
N TYR A 182 29.43 11.08 1.60
CA TYR A 182 30.10 11.65 0.43
C TYR A 182 29.44 12.96 -0.03
N PRO A 183 30.09 14.12 0.17
CA PRO A 183 29.48 15.44 -0.02
C PRO A 183 29.56 15.96 -1.47
N HIS A 184 29.75 15.08 -2.47
CA HIS A 184 29.88 15.49 -3.86
C HIS A 184 28.76 14.92 -4.73
N ILE A 185 28.37 15.71 -5.72
CA ILE A 185 27.45 15.30 -6.79
C ILE A 185 28.16 14.24 -7.66
N LEU A 186 27.50 13.11 -7.84
CA LEU A 186 27.97 12.01 -8.70
C LEU A 186 27.68 12.29 -10.17
N ARG A 187 26.52 12.89 -10.43
CA ARG A 187 26.03 13.15 -11.78
C ARG A 187 25.07 14.34 -11.77
N THR A 188 25.10 15.11 -12.85
CA THR A 188 24.17 16.20 -13.13
C THR A 188 23.61 15.98 -14.53
N VAL A 189 22.29 16.04 -14.68
CA VAL A 189 21.59 15.80 -15.95
C VAL A 189 20.55 16.90 -16.13
N GLU A 190 20.65 17.64 -17.24
CA GLU A 190 19.60 18.57 -17.66
C GLU A 190 18.32 17.81 -17.97
N TYR A 191 17.21 18.29 -17.44
CA TYR A 191 15.89 17.70 -17.59
C TYR A 191 15.20 18.28 -18.84
N ASP A 192 14.91 17.41 -19.80
CA ASP A 192 14.29 17.74 -21.09
C ASP A 192 12.91 17.06 -21.19
N GLY A 193 12.10 17.20 -20.14
CA GLY A 193 10.78 16.60 -20.03
C GLY A 193 9.66 17.63 -19.83
N PRO A 194 8.42 17.20 -19.53
CA PRO A 194 7.29 18.09 -19.31
C PRO A 194 7.49 19.10 -18.17
N GLU A 195 6.80 20.23 -18.28
CA GLU A 195 6.74 21.25 -17.22
C GLU A 195 6.15 20.62 -15.94
N GLY A 196 6.78 20.88 -14.78
CA GLY A 196 6.42 20.25 -13.51
C GLY A 196 7.29 19.07 -13.08
N GLY A 197 8.24 18.66 -13.93
CA GLY A 197 9.33 17.76 -13.56
C GLY A 197 9.06 16.29 -13.82
N PRO A 198 10.01 15.41 -13.43
CA PRO A 198 9.95 13.99 -13.77
C PRO A 198 8.94 13.20 -12.93
N PHE A 199 8.27 13.81 -11.95
CA PHE A 199 7.41 13.11 -11.01
C PHE A 199 5.94 13.48 -11.22
N ASP A 200 5.06 12.49 -11.06
CA ASP A 200 3.61 12.67 -11.00
C ASP A 200 3.07 12.07 -9.69
N ILE A 201 2.11 12.75 -9.07
CA ILE A 201 1.51 12.32 -7.81
C ILE A 201 0.01 12.14 -7.98
N LEU A 202 -0.45 10.93 -7.71
CA LEU A 202 -1.84 10.57 -7.55
C LEU A 202 -2.25 10.68 -6.08
N SER A 203 -3.23 11.52 -5.83
CA SER A 203 -3.86 11.73 -4.53
C SER A 203 -5.32 12.11 -4.69
N TYR A 204 -6.13 11.91 -3.65
CA TYR A 204 -7.58 12.11 -3.71
C TYR A 204 -8.07 13.30 -2.87
N LYS A 205 -7.37 13.62 -1.79
CA LYS A 205 -7.72 14.68 -0.85
C LYS A 205 -6.46 15.35 -0.36
N HIS A 206 -6.52 16.66 -0.15
CA HIS A 206 -5.38 17.44 0.31
C HIS A 206 -5.74 18.24 1.56
N PHE A 207 -4.76 18.38 2.44
CA PHE A 207 -4.85 19.36 3.52
C PHE A 207 -4.66 20.77 2.94
N PRO A 208 -5.39 21.78 3.46
CA PRO A 208 -5.04 23.17 3.17
C PRO A 208 -3.62 23.46 3.66
N ASN A 209 -2.77 24.01 2.79
CA ASN A 209 -1.38 24.37 3.10
C ASN A 209 -0.47 23.20 3.52
N SER A 210 -0.70 22.00 3.00
CA SER A 210 0.28 20.91 3.12
C SER A 210 0.36 20.13 1.81
N PRO A 211 1.57 19.79 1.34
CA PRO A 211 1.75 18.98 0.14
C PRO A 211 1.38 17.50 0.37
N ILE A 212 1.39 17.05 1.62
CA ILE A 212 1.03 15.67 1.99
C ILE A 212 -0.50 15.50 1.87
N PRO A 213 -0.98 14.51 1.10
CA PRO A 213 -2.40 14.25 0.94
C PRO A 213 -2.99 13.43 2.09
N ILE A 214 -4.31 13.33 2.10
CA ILE A 214 -5.09 12.47 3.00
C ILE A 214 -5.46 11.19 2.25
N PRO A 215 -4.77 10.08 2.48
CA PRO A 215 -5.10 8.82 1.83
C PRO A 215 -6.42 8.26 2.35
N PRO A 216 -7.26 7.63 1.49
CA PRO A 216 -8.54 7.07 1.88
C PRO A 216 -8.46 6.06 3.02
N ALA A 217 -7.41 5.22 3.06
CA ALA A 217 -7.29 4.15 4.05
C ALA A 217 -7.22 4.66 5.50
N TRP A 218 -6.72 5.88 5.74
CA TRP A 218 -6.66 6.45 7.09
C TRP A 218 -8.02 6.52 7.78
N GLY A 219 -9.09 6.70 7.01
CA GLY A 219 -10.46 6.69 7.54
C GLY A 219 -10.93 5.30 7.98
N TRP A 220 -10.32 4.23 7.49
CA TRP A 220 -10.80 2.85 7.64
C TRP A 220 -9.93 2.01 8.59
N THR A 221 -8.62 2.29 8.65
CA THR A 221 -7.64 1.51 9.42
C THR A 221 -8.00 1.40 10.90
N SER A 222 -8.54 2.47 11.49
CA SER A 222 -8.96 2.48 12.89
C SER A 222 -10.12 1.51 13.16
N TYR A 223 -11.09 1.44 12.25
CA TYR A 223 -12.21 0.51 12.37
C TYR A 223 -11.76 -0.94 12.17
N ASP A 224 -10.92 -1.19 11.16
CA ASP A 224 -10.38 -2.53 10.90
C ASP A 224 -9.58 -3.08 12.09
N THR A 225 -8.70 -2.26 12.67
CA THR A 225 -7.94 -2.62 13.88
C THR A 225 -8.86 -2.94 15.04
N ALA A 226 -9.91 -2.13 15.26
CA ALA A 226 -10.87 -2.36 16.34
C ALA A 226 -11.65 -3.67 16.15
N VAL A 227 -12.10 -3.97 14.92
CA VAL A 227 -12.77 -5.23 14.58
C VAL A 227 -11.84 -6.42 14.83
N ASN A 228 -10.58 -6.34 14.39
CA ASN A 228 -9.60 -7.41 14.57
C ASN A 228 -9.33 -7.72 16.06
N VAL A 229 -9.24 -6.69 16.91
CA VAL A 229 -9.07 -6.87 18.36
C VAL A 229 -10.29 -7.57 18.98
N LEU A 230 -11.50 -7.17 18.60
CA LEU A 230 -12.74 -7.76 19.13
C LEU A 230 -12.94 -9.20 18.65
N ALA A 231 -12.70 -9.45 17.37
CA ALA A 231 -12.78 -10.79 16.79
C ALA A 231 -11.82 -11.75 17.50
N ASN A 232 -10.58 -11.33 17.75
CA ASN A 232 -9.61 -12.12 18.51
C ASN A 232 -10.09 -12.38 19.95
N LYS A 233 -10.65 -11.37 20.62
CA LYS A 233 -11.22 -11.53 21.96
C LYS A 233 -12.39 -12.52 21.97
N MET A 234 -13.29 -12.44 21.00
CA MET A 234 -14.43 -13.34 20.87
C MET A 234 -13.98 -14.78 20.59
N ARG A 235 -12.99 -14.97 19.72
CA ARG A 235 -12.37 -16.29 19.49
C ARG A 235 -11.85 -16.88 20.80
N THR A 236 -11.08 -16.11 21.57
CA THR A 236 -10.56 -16.56 22.87
C THR A 236 -11.68 -16.86 23.87
N GLN A 237 -12.78 -16.10 23.87
CA GLN A 237 -13.94 -16.41 24.73
C GLN A 237 -14.62 -17.72 24.33
N ALA A 238 -14.79 -17.96 23.04
CA ALA A 238 -15.36 -19.20 22.53
C ALA A 238 -14.47 -20.42 22.84
N GLU A 239 -13.15 -20.30 22.66
CA GLU A 239 -12.21 -21.39 22.97
C GLU A 239 -12.13 -21.71 24.47
N ASN A 240 -12.37 -20.72 25.33
CA ASN A 240 -12.39 -20.90 26.78
C ASN A 240 -13.76 -21.30 27.33
N GLU A 241 -14.79 -21.35 26.50
CA GLU A 241 -16.13 -21.77 26.92
C GLU A 241 -16.06 -23.22 27.39
N LYS A 242 -16.33 -23.40 28.69
CA LYS A 242 -16.38 -24.73 29.29
C LYS A 242 -17.37 -24.73 30.44
N THR A 243 -18.05 -25.86 30.61
CA THR A 243 -18.82 -26.14 31.81
C THR A 243 -18.08 -27.21 32.58
N ILE A 244 -17.67 -26.89 33.80
CA ILE A 244 -17.06 -27.87 34.70
C ILE A 244 -18.05 -28.17 35.83
N ILE A 245 -18.13 -29.42 36.26
CA ILE A 245 -18.89 -29.76 37.47
C ILE A 245 -17.92 -29.63 38.65
N THR A 246 -18.24 -28.73 39.56
CA THR A 246 -17.51 -28.56 40.82
C THR A 246 -18.22 -29.36 41.90
N TYR A 247 -17.45 -29.97 42.80
CA TYR A 247 -17.99 -30.77 43.89
C TYR A 247 -17.18 -30.53 45.17
N SER A 248 -17.82 -30.67 46.33
CA SER A 248 -17.13 -30.62 47.62
C SER A 248 -16.27 -31.86 47.82
N ALA A 249 -15.21 -31.77 48.64
CA ALA A 249 -14.31 -32.91 48.87
C ALA A 249 -15.05 -34.18 49.35
N ASP A 250 -16.12 -34.02 50.13
CA ASP A 250 -16.94 -35.11 50.66
C ASP A 250 -17.81 -35.80 49.58
N ALA A 251 -18.03 -35.15 48.42
CA ALA A 251 -18.83 -35.67 47.32
C ALA A 251 -17.99 -36.35 46.21
N ALA A 252 -16.70 -36.60 46.44
CA ALA A 252 -15.79 -37.16 45.43
C ALA A 252 -16.23 -38.53 44.89
N GLU A 253 -16.71 -39.42 45.76
CA GLU A 253 -17.19 -40.76 45.38
C GLU A 253 -18.56 -40.74 44.69
N ASP A 254 -19.38 -39.72 44.95
CA ASP A 254 -20.63 -39.51 44.24
C ASP A 254 -20.35 -38.98 42.82
N MET A 255 -19.41 -38.02 42.68
CA MET A 255 -19.01 -37.48 41.38
C MET A 255 -18.38 -38.55 40.47
N LYS A 256 -17.56 -39.47 41.00
CA LYS A 256 -17.00 -40.58 40.21
C LYS A 256 -18.09 -41.47 39.61
N ARG A 257 -19.15 -41.76 40.38
CA ARG A 257 -20.29 -42.54 39.91
C ARG A 257 -21.08 -41.80 38.83
N VAL A 258 -21.29 -40.49 39.01
CA VAL A 258 -21.97 -39.64 38.00
C VAL A 258 -21.14 -39.53 36.71
N ALA A 259 -19.81 -39.39 36.81
CA ALA A 259 -18.93 -39.29 35.65
C ALA A 259 -18.82 -40.60 34.86
N ALA A 260 -19.00 -41.75 35.51
CA ALA A 260 -18.96 -43.08 34.89
C ALA A 260 -20.33 -43.55 34.38
N ALA A 261 -21.42 -42.84 34.70
CA ALA A 261 -22.77 -43.22 34.35
C ALA A 261 -23.00 -43.16 32.84
N GLY A 262 -23.60 -44.21 32.29
CA GLY A 262 -24.07 -44.22 30.91
C GLY A 262 -25.35 -43.42 30.71
N ASP A 263 -25.73 -43.23 29.45
CA ASP A 263 -26.99 -42.57 29.13
C ASP A 263 -28.19 -43.32 29.74
N ARG A 264 -29.06 -42.58 30.44
CA ARG A 264 -30.26 -43.07 31.15
C ARG A 264 -29.99 -44.05 32.32
N GLU A 265 -28.76 -44.13 32.80
CA GLU A 265 -28.42 -44.90 34.00
C GLU A 265 -28.82 -44.15 35.29
N SER A 266 -29.34 -44.88 36.28
CA SER A 266 -29.69 -44.30 37.57
C SER A 266 -28.52 -44.43 38.54
N VAL A 267 -28.00 -43.30 39.03
CA VAL A 267 -26.89 -43.26 40.00
C VAL A 267 -27.40 -42.82 41.36
N ARG A 268 -27.00 -43.55 42.40
CA ARG A 268 -27.25 -43.13 43.79
C ARG A 268 -26.23 -42.08 44.19
N VAL A 269 -26.73 -40.91 44.62
CA VAL A 269 -25.97 -39.78 45.16
C VAL A 269 -26.44 -39.53 46.59
N ASN A 270 -25.52 -39.18 47.51
CA ASN A 270 -25.86 -38.91 48.92
C ASN A 270 -26.34 -37.47 49.12
N ASP A 271 -25.70 -36.51 48.46
CA ASP A 271 -26.10 -35.10 48.45
C ASP A 271 -26.02 -34.54 47.02
N VAL A 272 -27.18 -34.20 46.45
CA VAL A 272 -27.30 -33.70 45.07
C VAL A 272 -26.79 -32.26 44.96
N ASP A 273 -26.93 -31.45 46.02
CA ASP A 273 -26.55 -30.03 46.00
C ASP A 273 -25.03 -29.82 46.17
N ALA A 274 -24.31 -30.87 46.57
CA ALA A 274 -22.86 -30.87 46.70
C ALA A 274 -22.11 -30.85 45.35
N MET A 275 -22.83 -31.06 44.24
CA MET A 275 -22.30 -30.99 42.86
C MET A 275 -22.97 -29.84 42.11
N LYS A 276 -22.18 -28.85 41.67
CA LYS A 276 -22.70 -27.65 40.98
C LYS A 276 -21.96 -27.41 39.66
N PRO A 277 -22.69 -27.20 38.54
CA PRO A 277 -22.07 -26.76 37.31
C PRO A 277 -21.55 -25.33 37.47
N MET A 278 -20.27 -25.15 37.18
CA MET A 278 -19.63 -23.85 37.00
C MET A 278 -19.46 -23.63 35.50
N VAL A 279 -20.20 -22.66 34.98
CA VAL A 279 -20.14 -22.27 33.57
C VAL A 279 -19.14 -21.13 33.44
N PHE A 280 -18.11 -21.34 32.63
CA PHE A 280 -17.28 -20.25 32.12
C PHE A 280 -18.00 -19.67 30.92
N PRO A 281 -18.49 -18.42 31.00
CA PRO A 281 -19.31 -17.86 29.93
C PRO A 281 -18.50 -17.80 28.64
N GLY A 282 -19.14 -18.16 27.54
CA GLY A 282 -18.59 -18.02 26.21
C GLY A 282 -18.58 -16.55 25.75
N ILE A 283 -18.84 -16.34 24.46
CA ILE A 283 -18.83 -15.01 23.87
C ILE A 283 -19.87 -14.09 24.55
N ASN A 284 -19.47 -12.86 24.90
CA ASN A 284 -20.43 -11.84 25.32
C ASN A 284 -21.29 -11.40 24.11
N PRO A 285 -22.64 -11.57 24.15
CA PRO A 285 -23.55 -11.17 23.07
C PRO A 285 -23.42 -9.71 22.62
N ASP A 286 -23.08 -8.79 23.53
CA ASP A 286 -22.90 -7.36 23.20
C ASP A 286 -21.73 -7.13 22.23
N SER A 287 -20.77 -8.06 22.18
CA SER A 287 -19.64 -7.97 21.26
C SER A 287 -20.09 -8.05 19.81
N TYR A 288 -21.15 -8.80 19.50
CA TYR A 288 -21.73 -8.85 18.17
C TYR A 288 -22.34 -7.51 17.75
N ASN A 289 -23.04 -6.83 18.68
CA ASN A 289 -23.61 -5.51 18.42
C ASN A 289 -22.52 -4.48 18.12
N TRP A 290 -21.39 -4.56 18.84
CA TRP A 290 -20.27 -3.65 18.64
C TRP A 290 -19.54 -3.91 17.32
N ILE A 291 -19.34 -5.18 16.93
CA ILE A 291 -18.81 -5.51 15.60
C ILE A 291 -19.72 -5.00 14.49
N GLN A 292 -21.04 -5.22 14.59
CA GLN A 292 -22.00 -4.71 13.60
C GLN A 292 -21.96 -3.19 13.47
N TYR A 293 -21.84 -2.47 14.60
CA TYR A 293 -21.67 -1.03 14.59
C TYR A 293 -20.39 -0.61 13.83
N LEU A 294 -19.25 -1.23 14.14
CA LEU A 294 -17.97 -0.92 13.50
C LEU A 294 -17.98 -1.28 12.01
N GLU A 295 -18.58 -2.41 11.62
CA GLU A 295 -18.73 -2.82 10.23
C GLU A 295 -19.58 -1.82 9.43
N ASN A 296 -20.66 -1.32 10.04
CA ASN A 296 -21.48 -0.27 9.44
C ASN A 296 -20.73 1.06 9.30
N GLN A 297 -19.97 1.49 10.32
CA GLN A 297 -19.16 2.71 10.23
C GLN A 297 -18.05 2.58 9.17
N PHE A 298 -17.39 1.42 9.11
CA PHE A 298 -16.42 1.09 8.06
C PHE A 298 -17.07 1.23 6.67
N SER A 299 -18.25 0.64 6.48
CA SER A 299 -18.99 0.73 5.22
C SER A 299 -19.34 2.17 4.84
N ILE A 300 -19.87 2.97 5.77
CA ILE A 300 -20.22 4.39 5.53
C ILE A 300 -18.98 5.21 5.16
N SER A 301 -17.90 5.08 5.94
CA SER A 301 -16.64 5.78 5.68
C SER A 301 -15.99 5.35 4.36
N GLY A 302 -16.29 4.14 3.88
CA GLY A 302 -15.86 3.58 2.61
C GLY A 302 -16.69 3.97 1.40
N GLY A 303 -17.52 5.00 1.48
CA GLY A 303 -18.44 5.38 0.39
C GLY A 303 -19.69 4.51 0.33
N ASN A 304 -20.09 3.94 1.46
CA ASN A 304 -21.25 3.05 1.60
C ASN A 304 -21.10 1.75 0.78
N LEU A 305 -20.08 0.97 1.14
CA LEU A 305 -19.66 -0.26 0.44
C LEU A 305 -20.80 -1.24 0.16
N TYR A 306 -21.77 -1.37 1.07
CA TYR A 306 -22.92 -2.28 0.87
C TYR A 306 -23.86 -1.81 -0.23
N THR A 307 -24.09 -0.50 -0.33
CA THR A 307 -24.89 0.09 -1.40
C THR A 307 -24.16 -0.05 -2.74
N MET A 308 -22.85 0.19 -2.77
CA MET A 308 -22.04 0.04 -3.97
C MET A 308 -21.91 -1.42 -4.44
N GLY A 309 -21.81 -2.36 -3.49
CA GLY A 309 -21.75 -3.80 -3.77
C GLY A 309 -23.10 -4.43 -4.12
N GLY A 310 -24.18 -3.64 -4.22
CA GLY A 310 -25.53 -4.12 -4.53
C GLY A 310 -26.13 -5.01 -3.43
N ARG A 311 -25.58 -4.97 -2.21
CA ARG A 311 -26.03 -5.82 -1.07
C ARG A 311 -27.12 -5.17 -0.23
N ASN A 312 -27.30 -3.85 -0.32
CA ASN A 312 -28.37 -3.10 0.37
C ASN A 312 -29.37 -2.50 -0.62
N VAL A 313 -30.20 -3.35 -1.24
CA VAL A 313 -31.43 -2.93 -1.94
C VAL A 313 -32.53 -2.79 -0.89
N GLN A 314 -32.57 -1.64 -0.21
CA GLN A 314 -33.52 -1.39 0.90
C GLN A 314 -34.50 -0.24 0.62
N ALA A 315 -34.38 0.50 -0.49
CA ALA A 315 -35.28 1.64 -0.71
C ALA A 315 -36.60 1.19 -1.35
N LYS A 316 -37.70 1.77 -0.88
CA LYS A 316 -39.06 1.35 -1.28
C LYS A 316 -39.41 1.72 -2.72
N THR A 317 -38.63 2.59 -3.36
CA THR A 317 -38.86 3.05 -4.73
C THR A 317 -37.55 3.17 -5.52
N LEU A 318 -37.62 2.88 -6.82
CA LEU A 318 -36.49 2.96 -7.74
C LEU A 318 -35.79 4.33 -7.72
N GLY A 319 -36.56 5.42 -7.58
CA GLY A 319 -36.01 6.78 -7.51
C GLY A 319 -35.20 7.06 -6.23
N GLN A 320 -35.59 6.48 -5.10
CA GLN A 320 -34.82 6.60 -3.86
C GLN A 320 -33.54 5.77 -3.91
N GLU A 321 -33.58 4.59 -4.54
CA GLU A 321 -32.38 3.77 -4.77
C GLU A 321 -31.39 4.46 -5.71
N GLN A 322 -31.87 5.01 -6.83
CA GLN A 322 -31.05 5.78 -7.75
C GLN A 322 -30.39 6.99 -7.06
N MET A 323 -31.11 7.67 -6.17
CA MET A 323 -30.56 8.80 -5.41
C MET A 323 -29.50 8.37 -4.38
N LEU A 324 -29.73 7.27 -3.66
CA LEU A 324 -28.76 6.72 -2.71
C LEU A 324 -27.50 6.20 -3.42
N GLN A 325 -27.67 5.53 -4.55
CA GLN A 325 -26.57 5.04 -5.37
C GLN A 325 -25.80 6.19 -6.00
N SER A 326 -26.48 7.23 -6.52
CA SER A 326 -25.83 8.43 -7.05
C SER A 326 -25.00 9.15 -5.99
N ASN A 327 -25.51 9.29 -4.76
CA ASN A 327 -24.75 9.92 -3.68
C ASN A 327 -23.57 9.06 -3.21
N ALA A 328 -23.72 7.73 -3.14
CA ALA A 328 -22.63 6.82 -2.79
C ALA A 328 -21.50 6.83 -3.85
N SER A 329 -21.86 6.94 -5.13
CA SER A 329 -20.90 6.94 -6.24
C SER A 329 -20.03 8.20 -6.33
N ARG A 330 -20.45 9.35 -5.78
CA ARG A 330 -19.71 10.62 -5.94
C ARG A 330 -18.26 10.57 -5.46
N ILE A 331 -17.99 9.85 -4.37
CA ILE A 331 -16.61 9.70 -3.87
C ILE A 331 -15.77 8.86 -4.85
N LEU A 332 -16.35 7.78 -5.39
CA LEU A 332 -15.66 6.96 -6.38
C LEU A 332 -15.48 7.69 -7.72
N GLU A 333 -16.47 8.47 -8.15
CA GLU A 333 -16.40 9.28 -9.36
C GLU A 333 -15.26 10.30 -9.28
N ASP A 334 -15.12 10.99 -8.14
CA ASP A 334 -14.01 11.91 -7.90
C ASP A 334 -12.65 11.18 -7.98
N MET A 335 -12.54 10.00 -7.35
CA MET A 335 -11.33 9.17 -7.46
C MET A 335 -11.03 8.73 -8.90
N VAL A 336 -12.05 8.38 -9.68
CA VAL A 336 -11.90 8.04 -11.10
C VAL A 336 -11.40 9.25 -11.90
N VAL A 337 -11.91 10.44 -11.62
CA VAL A 337 -11.44 11.69 -12.26
C VAL A 337 -9.98 11.96 -11.90
N GLN A 338 -9.57 11.82 -10.64
CA GLN A 338 -8.17 12.00 -10.26
C GLN A 338 -7.23 11.00 -10.95
N VAL A 339 -7.64 9.73 -11.03
CA VAL A 339 -6.88 8.70 -11.76
C VAL A 339 -6.80 9.01 -13.25
N HIS A 340 -7.88 9.53 -13.85
CA HIS A 340 -7.88 9.95 -15.24
C HIS A 340 -6.90 11.10 -15.48
N ASN A 341 -6.95 12.15 -14.66
CA ASN A 341 -6.03 13.29 -14.76
C ASN A 341 -4.58 12.86 -14.59
N PHE A 342 -4.30 11.95 -13.65
CA PHE A 342 -2.98 11.37 -13.45
C PHE A 342 -2.48 10.52 -14.63
N THR A 343 -3.38 10.00 -15.48
CA THR A 343 -2.96 9.32 -16.72
C THR A 343 -2.78 10.27 -17.90
N GLU A 344 -3.21 11.53 -17.78
CA GLU A 344 -3.03 12.56 -18.80
C GLU A 344 -1.78 13.43 -18.58
N SER A 345 -1.32 13.57 -17.33
CA SER A 345 0.00 14.13 -16.99
C SER A 345 1.10 13.24 -17.57
#